data_AF-A0A970CSW8-F1
#
_entry.id   AF-A0A970CSW8-F1
#
_cell.length_a   1.000
_cell.length_b   1.000
_cell.length_c   1.000
_cell.angle_alpha   90.00
_cell.angle_beta   90.00
_cell.angle_gamma   90.00
#
_symmetry.space_group_name_H-M   'P 1'
#
loop_
_entity.id
_entity.type
_entity.pdbx_description
1 polymer ?
#
loop_
_entity_poly.entity_id
_entity_poly.type
_entity_poly.pdbx_seq_one_letter_code
_entity_poly.pdbx_strand_id
1 'polypeptide(L)'
;MNEISIHKIGQALGTYVSKKVSRADQTEVLSFGAEILVGCIIKLCILFSFAFIMDIALEVVILLIVTGIIRTLSGGAHCSAYYRCLATSVFIFTVLGYSIKVNYPFIRQLHPA
;
A
#
# COMPACT_ATOMS: atom_id res chain seq x y z
N MET A 1 -22.09 3.01 -2.26
CA MET A 1 -21.66 4.30 -1.66
C MET A 1 -20.15 4.44 -1.92
N ASN A 2 -19.78 5.30 -2.89
CA ASN A 2 -18.45 5.86 -3.19
C ASN A 2 -17.27 5.01 -3.77
N GLU A 3 -17.49 4.05 -4.66
CA GLU A 3 -16.40 3.35 -5.41
C GLU A 3 -16.02 4.04 -6.76
N ILE A 4 -16.53 5.25 -7.04
CA ILE A 4 -16.59 5.82 -8.40
C ILE A 4 -15.36 6.66 -8.78
N SER A 5 -14.47 7.04 -7.84
CA SER A 5 -13.38 7.98 -8.13
C SER A 5 -12.11 7.31 -8.69
N ILE A 6 -11.56 6.30 -8.00
CA ILE A 6 -10.30 5.66 -8.40
C ILE A 6 -10.48 4.88 -9.71
N HIS A 7 -11.62 4.20 -9.88
CA HIS A 7 -11.94 3.47 -11.10
C HIS A 7 -11.94 4.37 -12.34
N LYS A 8 -12.54 5.57 -12.26
CA LYS A 8 -12.52 6.54 -13.36
C LYS A 8 -11.12 7.04 -13.69
N ILE A 9 -10.29 7.27 -12.67
CA ILE A 9 -8.89 7.69 -12.86
C ILE A 9 -8.08 6.57 -13.51
N GLY A 10 -8.24 5.32 -13.03
CA GLY A 10 -7.62 4.14 -13.63
C GLY A 10 -8.04 3.93 -15.08
N GLN A 11 -9.33 4.07 -15.37
CA GLN A 11 -9.88 3.95 -16.73
C GLN A 11 -9.33 5.03 -17.66
N ALA A 12 -9.30 6.29 -17.22
CA ALA A 12 -8.73 7.40 -18.00
C ALA A 12 -7.24 7.21 -18.28
N LEU A 13 -6.46 6.82 -17.26
CA LEU A 13 -5.02 6.56 -17.40
C LEU A 13 -4.74 5.37 -18.31
N GLY A 14 -5.42 4.25 -18.10
CA GLY A 14 -5.22 3.05 -18.93
C GLY A 14 -5.61 3.27 -20.38
N THR A 15 -6.70 3.99 -20.65
CA THR A 15 -7.10 4.34 -22.03
C THR A 15 -6.08 5.26 -22.68
N TYR A 16 -5.55 6.24 -21.94
CA TYR A 16 -4.50 7.13 -22.45
C TYR A 16 -3.22 6.37 -22.81
N VAL A 17 -2.74 5.50 -21.91
CA VAL A 17 -1.51 4.73 -22.14
C VAL A 17 -1.70 3.71 -23.26
N SER A 18 -2.84 3.01 -23.31
CA SER A 18 -3.16 2.03 -24.34
C SER A 18 -3.19 2.66 -25.74
N LYS A 19 -3.80 3.84 -25.86
CA LYS A 19 -3.83 4.61 -27.12
C LYS A 19 -2.43 5.06 -27.54
N LYS A 20 -1.58 5.44 -26.57
CA LYS A 20 -0.21 5.90 -26.84
C LYS A 20 0.73 4.76 -27.28
N VAL A 21 0.52 3.54 -26.78
CA VAL A 21 1.32 2.36 -27.14
C VAL A 21 0.72 1.56 -28.31
N SER A 22 -0.40 2.02 -28.86
CA SER A 22 -1.12 1.35 -29.96
C SER A 22 -1.54 -0.10 -29.64
N ARG A 23 -1.81 -0.39 -28.36
CA ARG A 23 -2.28 -1.71 -27.87
C ARG A 23 -3.66 -1.60 -27.26
N ALA A 24 -4.65 -1.37 -28.13
CA ALA A 24 -6.06 -1.25 -27.75
C ALA A 24 -6.62 -2.53 -27.11
N ASP A 25 -6.05 -3.68 -27.46
CA ASP A 25 -6.36 -5.01 -26.89
C ASP A 25 -6.08 -5.09 -25.39
N GLN A 26 -5.13 -4.32 -24.89
CA GLN A 26 -4.71 -4.37 -23.48
C GLN A 26 -5.30 -3.25 -22.63
N THR A 27 -6.26 -2.46 -23.15
CA THR A 27 -6.84 -1.31 -22.46
C THR A 27 -7.35 -1.67 -21.07
N GLU A 28 -8.08 -2.78 -20.94
CA GLU A 28 -8.69 -3.20 -19.67
C GLU A 28 -7.64 -3.58 -18.62
N VAL A 29 -6.63 -4.36 -19.00
CA VAL A 29 -5.50 -4.74 -18.13
C VAL A 29 -4.72 -3.51 -17.68
N LEU A 30 -4.51 -2.55 -18.59
CA LEU A 30 -3.76 -1.33 -18.31
C LEU A 30 -4.54 -0.36 -17.42
N SER A 31 -5.86 -0.27 -17.61
CA SER A 31 -6.77 0.49 -16.75
C SER A 31 -6.83 -0.10 -15.35
N PHE A 32 -6.92 -1.42 -15.24
CA PHE A 32 -6.90 -2.10 -13.94
C PHE A 32 -5.54 -1.93 -13.24
N GLY A 33 -4.43 -2.08 -13.96
CA GLY A 33 -3.10 -1.81 -13.43
C GLY A 33 -2.94 -0.37 -12.94
N ALA A 34 -3.46 0.60 -13.69
CA ALA A 34 -3.47 2.00 -13.29
C ALA A 34 -4.34 2.24 -12.04
N GLU A 35 -5.49 1.57 -11.93
CA GLU A 35 -6.34 1.61 -10.75
C GLU A 35 -5.59 1.13 -9.50
N ILE A 36 -4.90 -0.01 -9.58
CA ILE A 36 -4.07 -0.52 -8.48
C ILE A 36 -2.93 0.43 -8.14
N LEU A 37 -2.23 0.99 -9.14
CA LEU A 37 -1.13 1.92 -8.91
C LEU A 37 -1.60 3.18 -8.16
N VAL A 38 -2.68 3.81 -8.63
CA VAL A 38 -3.26 4.99 -7.98
C VAL A 38 -3.72 4.64 -6.56
N GLY A 39 -4.38 3.49 -6.40
CA GLY A 39 -4.78 2.99 -5.09
C GLY A 39 -3.59 2.78 -4.14
N CYS A 40 -2.47 2.26 -4.62
CA CYS A 40 -1.24 2.08 -3.84
C CYS A 40 -0.62 3.42 -3.44
N ILE A 41 -0.59 4.42 -4.34
CA ILE A 41 -0.06 5.75 -4.05
C ILE A 41 -0.86 6.40 -2.92
N ILE A 42 -2.20 6.41 -3.02
CA ILE A 42 -3.08 6.98 -1.99
C ILE A 42 -2.85 6.27 -0.64
N LYS A 43 -2.73 4.94 -0.67
CA LYS A 43 -2.48 4.14 0.52
C LYS A 43 -1.15 4.47 1.20
N LEU A 44 -0.08 4.61 0.42
CA LEU A 44 1.23 4.99 0.94
C LEU A 44 1.18 6.41 1.52
N CYS A 45 0.57 7.37 0.83
CA CYS A 45 0.42 8.73 1.35
C CYS A 45 -0.28 8.77 2.71
N ILE A 46 -1.40 8.05 2.85
CA ILE A 46 -2.15 7.99 4.12
C ILE A 46 -1.31 7.29 5.19
N LEU A 47 -0.75 6.12 4.89
CA LEU A 47 0.06 5.36 5.85
C LEU A 47 1.26 6.16 6.37
N PHE A 48 2.01 6.81 5.47
CA PHE A 48 3.15 7.64 5.86
C PHE A 48 2.69 8.86 6.67
N SER A 49 1.56 9.48 6.33
CA SER A 49 1.03 10.60 7.13
C SER A 49 0.80 10.17 8.59
N PHE A 50 0.17 9.01 8.83
CA PHE A 50 0.00 8.47 10.18
C PHE A 50 1.33 8.09 10.83
N ALA A 51 2.24 7.49 10.08
CA ALA A 51 3.54 7.06 10.59
C ALA A 51 4.42 8.26 11.02
N PHE A 52 4.36 9.38 10.29
CA PHE A 52 5.04 10.63 10.67
C PHE A 52 4.43 11.25 11.92
N ILE A 53 3.10 11.28 12.06
CA ILE A 53 2.42 11.79 13.26
C ILE A 53 2.82 10.99 14.51
N MET A 54 3.00 9.68 14.36
CA MET A 54 3.36 8.74 15.43
C MET A 54 4.88 8.58 15.64
N ASP A 55 5.70 9.23 14.81
CA ASP A 55 7.17 9.11 14.81
C ASP A 55 7.65 7.64 14.71
N ILE A 56 7.01 6.86 13.83
CA ILE A 56 7.31 5.43 13.55
C ILE A 56 7.61 5.19 12.06
N ALA A 57 8.04 6.23 11.35
CA ALA A 57 8.19 6.19 9.89
C ALA A 57 9.22 5.14 9.44
N LEU A 58 10.31 4.98 10.19
CA LEU A 58 11.40 4.06 9.85
C LEU A 58 10.96 2.60 10.05
N GLU A 59 10.28 2.31 11.15
CA GLU A 59 9.70 1.00 11.46
C GLU A 59 8.69 0.59 10.38
N VAL A 60 7.83 1.52 9.97
CA VAL A 60 6.85 1.28 8.90
C VAL A 60 7.53 1.03 7.54
N VAL A 61 8.61 1.75 7.21
CA VAL A 61 9.40 1.50 5.98
C VAL A 61 9.98 0.08 5.97
N ILE A 62 10.60 -0.35 7.08
CA ILE A 62 11.16 -1.70 7.19
C ILE A 62 10.06 -2.74 7.02
N LEU A 63 8.94 -2.57 7.71
CA LEU A 63 7.79 -3.46 7.60
C LEU A 63 7.25 -3.53 6.16
N LEU A 64 7.17 -2.39 5.46
CA LEU A 64 6.72 -2.34 4.07
C LEU A 64 7.66 -3.10 3.12
N ILE A 65 8.97 -2.98 3.31
CA ILE A 65 9.96 -3.71 2.49
C ILE A 65 9.79 -5.23 2.71
N VAL A 66 9.77 -5.67 3.95
CA VAL A 66 9.66 -7.10 4.30
C VAL A 66 8.34 -7.68 3.78
N THR A 67 7.22 -7.01 4.06
CA THR A 67 5.90 -7.45 3.59
C THR A 67 5.77 -7.36 2.06
N GLY A 68 6.42 -6.41 1.41
CA GLY A 68 6.49 -6.31 -0.04
C GLY A 68 7.14 -7.53 -0.69
N ILE A 69 8.29 -7.97 -0.15
CA ILE A 69 9.00 -9.19 -0.61
C ILE A 69 8.14 -10.44 -0.39
N ILE A 70 7.51 -10.57 0.78
CA ILE A 70 6.65 -11.72 1.07
C ILE A 70 5.42 -11.73 0.13
N ARG A 71 4.86 -10.55 -0.14
CA ARG A 71 3.64 -10.42 -0.95
C ARG A 71 3.87 -10.73 -2.42
N THR A 72 5.03 -10.39 -2.99
CA THR A 72 5.37 -10.77 -4.38
C THR A 72 5.45 -12.29 -4.54
N LEU A 73 5.93 -12.99 -3.52
CA LEU A 73 6.01 -14.46 -3.50
C LEU A 73 4.65 -15.13 -3.23
N SER A 74 3.80 -14.52 -2.41
CA SER A 74 2.52 -15.10 -1.97
C SER A 74 1.33 -14.79 -2.88
N GLY A 75 1.47 -13.95 -3.92
CA GLY A 75 0.38 -13.53 -4.81
C GLY A 75 -0.61 -12.53 -4.20
N GLY A 76 -0.63 -12.40 -2.86
CA GLY A 76 -1.29 -11.35 -2.11
C GLY A 76 -2.81 -11.49 -1.97
N ALA A 77 -3.34 -11.17 -0.77
CA ALA A 77 -4.78 -11.03 -0.56
C ALA A 77 -5.28 -9.70 -1.15
N HIS A 78 -6.42 -9.72 -1.86
CA HIS A 78 -7.15 -8.54 -2.32
C HIS A 78 -8.55 -8.58 -1.70
N CYS A 79 -8.92 -7.56 -0.92
CA CYS A 79 -10.28 -7.47 -0.39
C CYS A 79 -11.23 -7.06 -1.52
N SER A 80 -12.49 -7.49 -1.42
CA SER A 80 -13.57 -7.15 -2.34
C SER A 80 -13.83 -5.64 -2.50
N ALA A 81 -13.25 -4.78 -1.64
CA ALA A 81 -13.36 -3.33 -1.73
C ALA A 81 -12.07 -2.62 -1.29
N TYR A 82 -11.73 -1.54 -2.00
CA TYR A 82 -10.49 -0.78 -1.81
C TYR A 82 -10.35 -0.21 -0.38
N TYR A 83 -11.43 0.38 0.14
CA TYR A 83 -11.42 1.01 1.47
C TYR A 83 -11.13 0.03 2.61
N ARG A 84 -11.55 -1.25 2.46
CA ARG A 84 -11.27 -2.30 3.45
C ARG A 84 -9.77 -2.63 3.46
N CYS A 85 -9.17 -2.77 2.28
CA CYS A 85 -7.73 -2.97 2.14
C CYS A 85 -6.92 -1.78 2.67
N LEU A 86 -7.41 -0.57 2.46
CA LEU A 86 -6.78 0.65 2.97
C LEU A 86 -6.80 0.66 4.51
N ALA A 87 -7.99 0.57 5.11
CA ALA A 87 -8.18 0.63 6.56
C ALA A 87 -7.40 -0.47 7.29
N THR A 88 -7.53 -1.73 6.83
CA THR A 88 -6.85 -2.87 7.46
C THR A 88 -5.34 -2.72 7.40
N SER A 89 -4.77 -2.31 6.27
CA SER A 89 -3.32 -2.14 6.18
C SER A 89 -2.81 -0.97 7.00
N VAL A 90 -3.47 0.19 6.96
CA VAL A 90 -3.07 1.33 7.80
C VAL A 90 -3.09 0.92 9.26
N PHE A 91 -4.16 0.27 9.72
CA PHE A 91 -4.27 -0.22 11.09
C PHE A 91 -3.14 -1.21 11.45
N ILE A 92 -2.92 -2.25 10.65
CA ILE A 92 -1.91 -3.28 10.92
C ILE A 92 -0.50 -2.69 10.95
N PHE A 93 -0.11 -1.90 9.93
CA PHE A 93 1.25 -1.34 9.87
C PHE A 93 1.49 -0.33 10.98
N THR A 94 0.50 0.50 11.34
CA THR A 94 0.63 1.45 12.46
C THR A 94 0.74 0.72 13.80
N VAL A 95 -0.09 -0.31 14.06
CA VAL A 95 -0.03 -1.08 15.32
C VAL A 95 1.28 -1.86 15.44
N LEU A 96 1.75 -2.50 14.37
CA LEU A 96 3.03 -3.19 14.35
C LEU A 96 4.20 -2.21 14.54
N GLY A 97 4.22 -1.10 13.82
CA GLY A 97 5.27 -0.07 13.95
C GLY A 97 5.34 0.49 15.36
N TYR A 98 4.19 0.80 15.97
CA TYR A 98 4.13 1.25 17.36
C TYR A 98 4.60 0.17 18.34
N SER A 99 4.18 -1.09 18.13
CA SER A 99 4.61 -2.22 18.96
C SER A 99 6.13 -2.40 18.91
N ILE A 100 6.76 -2.25 17.73
CA ILE A 100 8.22 -2.30 17.58
C ILE A 100 8.87 -1.18 18.38
N LYS A 101 8.38 0.07 18.26
CA LYS A 101 8.92 1.21 19.01
C LYS A 101 8.88 1.01 20.52
N VAL A 102 7.79 0.43 21.05
CA VAL A 102 7.65 0.14 22.48
C VAL A 102 8.55 -1.00 22.95
N ASN A 103 8.71 -2.06 22.13
CA ASN A 103 9.49 -3.24 22.52
C ASN A 103 11.00 -3.12 22.22
N TYR A 104 11.40 -2.27 21.27
CA TYR A 104 12.80 -2.03 20.92
C TYR A 104 13.70 -1.70 22.12
N PRO A 105 13.33 -0.79 23.07
CA PRO A 105 14.15 -0.55 24.26
C PRO A 105 14.27 -1.78 25.17
N PHE A 106 13.24 -2.61 25.28
CA PHE A 106 13.28 -3.86 26.04
C PHE A 106 14.23 -4.89 25.41
N ILE A 107 14.18 -5.05 24.09
CA ILE A 107 15.06 -5.97 23.36
C ILE A 107 16.52 -5.52 23.48
N ARG A 108 16.78 -4.21 23.39
CA ARG A 108 18.13 -3.64 23.55
C ARG A 108 18.70 -3.86 24.95
N GLN A 109 17.86 -3.89 25.98
CA GLN A 109 18.29 -4.21 27.35
C GLN A 109 18.60 -5.69 27.54
N LEU A 110 17.93 -6.58 26.80
CA LEU A 110 18.10 -8.04 26.94
C LEU A 110 19.35 -8.57 26.22
N HIS A 111 19.84 -7.85 25.20
CA HIS A 111 21.08 -8.16 24.50
C HIS A 111 21.98 -6.90 24.47
N PRO A 112 22.65 -6.55 25.59
CA PRO A 112 23.67 -5.53 25.58
C PRO A 112 24.87 -6.10 24.82
N ALA A 113 24.97 -5.76 23.53
CA ALA A 113 26.21 -5.94 22.76
C ALA A 113 27.27 -4.93 23.23
#